data_AF-A0A7C5WYU7-F1
#
_entry.id   AF-A0A7C5WYU7-F1
#
_cell.length_a   1.000
_cell.length_b   1.000
_cell.length_c   1.000
_cell.angle_alpha   90.00
_cell.angle_beta   90.00
_cell.angle_gamma   90.00
#
_symmetry.space_group_name_H-M   'P 1'
#
loop_
_entity.id
_entity.type
_entity.pdbx_description
1 polymer ?
#
loop_
_entity_poly.entity_id
_entity_poly.type
_entity_poly.pdbx_seq_one_letter_code
_entity_poly.pdbx_strand_id
1 'polypeptide(L)'
;MGKFSKFLLPALMIGFFLFGLSAFIESKPSHKNSRIYKAVQQYSPYYFEKRFGGLEIRSKTDTEFKEKPSNMKVFKAFEQLERAWGQKHLAVKNGTLLITDNNGTVHTLPIKNEDERRFIQNYYGVQP
;
A
#
# COMPACT_ATOMS: atom_id res chain seq x y z
N MET A 1 12.08 -48.20 -14.94
CA MET A 1 12.25 -46.71 -14.92
C MET A 1 11.92 -46.17 -16.31
N GLY A 2 11.15 -45.08 -16.48
CA GLY A 2 11.19 -44.42 -17.80
C GLY A 2 10.05 -43.51 -18.30
N LYS A 3 8.98 -43.25 -17.52
CA LYS A 3 8.00 -42.19 -17.88
C LYS A 3 7.94 -41.07 -16.83
N PHE A 4 8.00 -41.43 -15.54
CA PHE A 4 7.95 -40.46 -14.45
C PHE A 4 9.08 -39.42 -14.51
N SER A 5 10.32 -39.83 -14.84
CA SER A 5 11.45 -38.90 -15.00
C SER A 5 11.32 -37.96 -16.20
N LYS A 6 10.60 -38.36 -17.26
CA LYS A 6 10.39 -37.52 -18.46
C LYS A 6 9.44 -36.36 -18.19
N PHE A 7 8.48 -36.54 -17.29
CA PHE A 7 7.53 -35.51 -16.88
C PHE A 7 7.96 -34.75 -15.63
N LEU A 8 8.94 -35.25 -14.87
CA LEU A 8 9.46 -34.59 -13.67
C LEU A 8 9.99 -33.18 -13.98
N LEU A 9 10.85 -33.04 -14.99
CA LEU A 9 11.45 -31.75 -15.33
C LEU A 9 10.40 -30.74 -15.87
N PRO A 10 9.52 -31.10 -16.83
CA PRO A 10 8.42 -30.23 -17.24
C PRO A 10 7.46 -29.85 -16.11
N ALA A 11 7.08 -30.79 -15.24
CA ALA A 11 6.19 -30.52 -14.11
C ALA A 11 6.85 -29.59 -13.09
N LEU A 12 8.14 -29.77 -12.82
CA LEU A 12 8.92 -28.88 -11.94
C LEU A 12 9.02 -27.47 -12.54
N MET A 13 9.26 -27.35 -13.84
CA MET A 13 9.29 -26.06 -14.54
C MET A 13 7.94 -25.33 -14.46
N ILE A 14 6.82 -26.04 -14.68
CA ILE A 14 5.48 -25.47 -14.51
C ILE A 14 5.25 -25.05 -13.06
N GLY A 15 5.67 -25.87 -12.09
CA GLY A 15 5.59 -25.53 -10.67
C GLY A 15 6.32 -24.23 -10.35
N PHE A 16 7.59 -24.11 -10.73
CA PHE A 16 8.37 -22.88 -10.53
C PHE A 16 7.77 -21.68 -11.26
N PHE A 17 7.22 -21.87 -12.46
CA PHE A 17 6.57 -20.79 -13.21
C PHE A 17 5.32 -20.28 -12.48
N LEU A 18 4.46 -21.17 -11.98
CA LEU A 18 3.27 -20.79 -11.22
C LEU A 18 3.63 -20.08 -9.90
N PHE A 19 4.62 -20.60 -9.17
CA PHE A 19 5.14 -19.94 -7.96
C PHE A 19 5.72 -18.56 -8.27
N GLY A 20 6.52 -18.44 -9.33
CA GLY A 20 7.10 -17.18 -9.78
C GLY A 20 6.01 -16.16 -10.17
N LEU A 21 4.98 -16.60 -10.89
CA LEU A 21 3.86 -15.75 -11.29
C LEU A 21 3.05 -15.27 -10.07
N SER A 22 2.80 -16.16 -9.10
CA SER A 22 2.13 -15.80 -7.85
C SER A 22 2.92 -14.74 -7.08
N ALA A 23 4.22 -14.97 -6.88
CA ALA A 23 5.09 -14.02 -6.19
C ALA A 23 5.16 -12.67 -6.93
N PHE A 24 5.19 -12.70 -8.27
CA PHE A 24 5.17 -11.49 -9.09
C PHE A 24 3.87 -10.70 -8.93
N ILE A 25 2.71 -11.35 -9.05
CA ILE A 25 1.41 -10.70 -8.85
C ILE A 25 1.31 -10.09 -7.46
N GLU A 26 1.77 -10.81 -6.43
CA GLU A 26 1.73 -10.34 -5.04
C GLU A 26 2.68 -9.15 -4.77
N SER A 27 3.72 -8.97 -5.61
CA SER A 27 4.67 -7.86 -5.49
C SER A 27 4.22 -6.58 -6.18
N LYS A 28 3.15 -6.62 -6.98
CA LYS A 28 2.65 -5.42 -7.66
C LYS A 28 2.05 -4.46 -6.61
N PRO A 29 2.41 -3.16 -6.65
CA PRO A 29 1.80 -2.17 -5.79
C PRO A 29 0.31 -2.03 -6.11
N SER A 30 -0.49 -1.69 -5.10
CA SER A 30 -1.93 -1.55 -5.28
C SER A 30 -2.26 -0.40 -6.24
N HIS A 31 -3.40 -0.51 -6.94
CA HIS A 31 -3.87 0.55 -7.82
C HIS A 31 -4.28 1.78 -7.01
N LYS A 32 -3.55 2.89 -7.17
CA LYS A 32 -3.78 4.13 -6.43
C LYS A 32 -4.64 5.11 -7.20
N ASN A 33 -5.78 5.53 -6.63
CA ASN A 33 -6.54 6.64 -7.19
C ASN A 33 -5.75 7.94 -6.99
N SER A 34 -5.31 8.56 -8.08
CA SER A 34 -4.36 9.68 -8.03
C SER A 34 -4.89 10.92 -7.29
N ARG A 35 -6.20 11.20 -7.32
CA ARG A 35 -6.78 12.39 -6.67
C ARG A 35 -6.85 12.22 -5.16
N ILE A 36 -7.50 11.15 -4.70
CA ILE A 36 -7.63 10.86 -3.27
C ILE A 36 -6.24 10.63 -2.66
N TYR A 37 -5.42 9.81 -3.31
CA TYR A 37 -4.09 9.47 -2.80
C TYR A 37 -3.22 10.71 -2.62
N LYS A 38 -3.14 11.60 -3.62
CA LYS A 38 -2.34 12.83 -3.51
C LYS A 38 -2.85 13.76 -2.42
N ALA A 39 -4.17 13.91 -2.30
CA ALA A 39 -4.77 14.76 -1.27
C ALA A 39 -4.46 14.22 0.13
N VAL A 40 -4.61 12.91 0.35
CA VAL A 40 -4.32 12.27 1.64
C VAL A 40 -2.82 12.27 1.95
N GLN A 41 -1.97 12.01 0.96
CA GLN A 41 -0.51 11.94 1.11
C GLN A 41 0.10 13.26 1.58
N GLN A 42 -0.52 14.41 1.28
CA GLN A 42 -0.07 15.72 1.78
C GLN A 42 -0.09 15.81 3.31
N TYR A 43 -1.01 15.09 3.95
CA TYR A 43 -1.20 15.09 5.41
C TYR A 43 -0.54 13.88 6.09
N SER A 44 -0.28 12.79 5.34
CA SER A 44 0.46 11.65 5.87
C SER A 44 1.88 12.06 6.29
N PRO A 45 2.34 11.65 7.49
CA PRO A 45 3.67 11.99 7.97
C PRO A 45 4.75 11.14 7.31
N TYR A 46 4.40 10.02 6.67
CA TYR A 46 5.38 9.05 6.17
C TYR A 46 5.90 9.40 4.76
N TYR A 47 7.21 9.24 4.56
CA TYR A 47 7.86 9.44 3.26
C TYR A 47 9.05 8.49 3.08
N PHE A 48 9.46 8.32 1.82
CA PHE A 48 10.66 7.56 1.49
C PHE A 48 11.90 8.45 1.50
N GLU A 49 12.95 7.98 2.16
CA GLU A 49 14.29 8.57 2.11
C GLU A 49 15.23 7.59 1.37
N LYS A 50 16.10 8.15 0.50
CA LYS A 50 17.09 7.35 -0.22
C LYS A 50 18.27 7.04 0.70
N ARG A 51 18.74 5.79 0.67
CA ARG A 51 19.94 5.36 1.39
C ARG A 51 20.85 4.52 0.51
N PHE A 52 22.08 4.31 0.98
CA PHE A 52 22.97 3.32 0.37
C PHE A 52 22.33 1.93 0.47
N GLY A 53 22.01 1.31 -0.67
CA GLY A 53 21.39 -0.01 -0.74
C GLY A 53 19.85 -0.05 -0.83
N GLY A 54 19.15 1.08 -0.93
CA GLY A 54 17.71 1.08 -1.22
C GLY A 54 16.92 2.26 -0.67
N LEU A 55 15.68 1.99 -0.28
CA LEU A 55 14.75 2.95 0.32
C LEU A 55 14.57 2.68 1.81
N GLU A 56 14.36 3.73 2.58
CA GLU A 56 13.88 3.65 3.96
C GLU A 56 12.65 4.53 4.17
N ILE A 57 11.84 4.18 5.16
CA ILE A 57 10.63 4.93 5.50
C ILE A 57 10.93 5.77 6.73
N ARG A 58 10.64 7.07 6.64
CA ARG A 58 10.76 8.05 7.72
C ARG A 58 9.42 8.71 7.99
N SER A 59 9.29 9.30 9.17
CA SER A 59 8.17 10.15 9.55
C SER A 59 8.61 11.61 9.66
N LYS A 60 7.77 12.54 9.21
CA LYS A 60 7.96 13.99 9.40
C LYS A 60 7.68 14.42 10.84
N THR A 61 6.82 13.69 11.54
CA THR A 61 6.39 14.02 12.91
C THR A 61 7.21 13.32 13.97
N ASP A 62 7.81 12.17 13.64
CA ASP A 62 8.65 11.38 14.53
C ASP A 62 10.04 11.18 13.90
N THR A 63 11.03 11.92 14.42
CA THR A 63 12.41 11.89 13.94
C THR A 63 13.15 10.60 14.30
N GLU A 64 12.65 9.85 15.29
CA GLU A 64 13.22 8.56 15.70
C GLU A 64 12.65 7.40 14.87
N PHE A 65 11.48 7.57 14.25
CA PHE A 65 10.88 6.56 13.38
C PHE A 65 11.72 6.31 12.12
N LYS A 66 12.33 5.12 12.06
CA LYS A 66 13.10 4.63 10.91
C LYS A 66 12.76 3.18 10.63
N GLU A 67 11.96 2.94 9.60
CA GLU A 67 11.72 1.59 9.14
C GLU A 67 12.63 1.27 7.95
N LYS A 68 13.28 0.11 8.01
CA LYS A 68 14.27 -0.32 7.03
C LYS A 68 13.86 -1.65 6.36
N PRO A 69 12.68 -1.73 5.69
CA PRO A 69 12.27 -2.98 5.06
C PRO A 69 13.25 -3.39 3.95
N SER A 70 13.19 -4.66 3.56
CA SER A 70 13.89 -5.11 2.35
C SER A 70 13.24 -4.47 1.10
N ASN A 71 14.00 -4.34 0.01
CA ASN A 71 13.52 -3.74 -1.23
C ASN A 71 12.24 -4.41 -1.78
N MET A 72 12.07 -5.71 -1.54
CA MET A 72 10.85 -6.45 -1.94
C MET A 72 9.61 -6.11 -1.10
N LYS A 73 9.79 -5.59 0.12
CA LYS A 73 8.71 -5.33 1.08
C LYS A 73 8.48 -3.85 1.36
N VAL A 74 9.38 -2.97 0.93
CA VAL A 74 9.35 -1.54 1.29
C VAL A 74 8.05 -0.84 0.90
N PHE A 75 7.50 -1.14 -0.27
CA PHE A 75 6.21 -0.59 -0.69
C PHE A 75 5.05 -1.15 0.13
N LYS A 76 5.04 -2.45 0.44
CA LYS A 76 4.00 -3.06 1.30
C LYS A 76 4.03 -2.51 2.72
N ALA A 77 5.21 -2.36 3.30
CA ALA A 77 5.39 -1.77 4.62
C ALA A 77 4.89 -0.32 4.65
N PHE A 78 5.22 0.46 3.61
CA PHE A 78 4.71 1.82 3.47
C PHE A 78 3.18 1.87 3.34
N GLU A 79 2.59 1.01 2.52
CA GLU A 79 1.12 0.89 2.40
C GLU A 79 0.47 0.52 3.74
N GLN A 80 1.10 -0.35 4.54
CA GLN A 80 0.60 -0.70 5.88
C GLN A 80 0.59 0.50 6.83
N LEU A 81 1.66 1.30 6.82
CA LEU A 81 1.74 2.53 7.61
C LEU A 81 0.69 3.56 7.14
N GLU A 82 0.56 3.76 5.83
CA GLU A 82 -0.45 4.66 5.26
C GLU A 82 -1.87 4.19 5.59
N ARG A 83 -2.13 2.88 5.57
CA ARG A 83 -3.42 2.31 5.98
C ARG A 83 -3.68 2.51 7.47
N ALA A 84 -2.71 2.20 8.33
CA ALA A 84 -2.84 2.34 9.78
C ALA A 84 -3.06 3.81 10.19
N TRP A 85 -2.37 4.74 9.53
CA TRP A 85 -2.61 6.17 9.70
C TRP A 85 -3.97 6.57 9.13
N GLY A 86 -4.33 6.09 7.94
CA GLY A 86 -5.62 6.36 7.32
C GLY A 86 -6.81 5.95 8.20
N GLN A 87 -6.75 4.79 8.85
CA GLN A 87 -7.82 4.34 9.76
C GLN A 87 -8.02 5.25 10.98
N LYS A 88 -6.98 5.96 11.41
CA LYS A 88 -7.03 6.88 12.56
C LYS A 88 -7.42 8.30 12.15
N HIS A 89 -7.02 8.72 10.95
CA HIS A 89 -7.06 10.11 10.52
C HIS A 89 -8.02 10.36 9.35
N LEU A 90 -8.67 9.33 8.81
CA LEU A 90 -9.65 9.47 7.74
C LEU A 90 -11.01 8.96 8.22
N ALA A 91 -12.03 9.77 7.99
CA ALA A 91 -13.42 9.40 8.20
C ALA A 91 -14.22 9.76 6.95
N VAL A 92 -15.19 8.94 6.58
CA VAL A 92 -16.14 9.26 5.52
C VAL A 92 -17.45 9.68 6.18
N LYS A 93 -18.00 10.83 5.78
CA LYS A 93 -19.35 11.26 6.18
C LYS A 93 -20.06 11.92 5.01
N ASN A 94 -21.31 11.54 4.76
CA ASN A 94 -22.18 12.13 3.72
C ASN A 94 -21.50 12.23 2.34
N GLY A 95 -20.79 11.19 1.92
CA GLY A 95 -20.08 11.18 0.63
C GLY A 95 -18.86 12.11 0.56
N THR A 96 -18.36 12.58 1.71
CA THR A 96 -17.16 13.41 1.82
C THR A 96 -16.12 12.68 2.66
N LEU A 97 -14.88 12.69 2.20
CA LEU A 97 -13.73 12.23 2.96
C LEU A 97 -13.24 13.37 3.86
N LEU A 98 -13.24 13.15 5.16
CA LEU A 98 -12.70 14.04 6.17
C LEU A 98 -11.30 13.54 6.56
N ILE A 99 -10.35 14.45 6.51
CA ILE A 99 -8.98 14.24 6.96
C ILE A 99 -8.86 14.97 8.29
N THR A 100 -8.68 14.21 9.37
CA THR A 100 -8.60 14.69 10.74
C THR A 100 -7.18 14.57 11.28
N ASP A 101 -6.71 15.60 11.94
CA ASP A 101 -5.49 15.60 12.74
C ASP A 101 -5.87 15.68 14.23
N ASN A 102 -4.88 15.53 15.13
CA ASN A 102 -5.06 15.56 16.58
C ASN A 102 -5.81 16.83 17.08
N ASN A 103 -5.82 17.91 16.29
CA ASN A 103 -6.48 19.18 16.60
C ASN A 103 -7.83 19.40 15.87
N GLY A 104 -8.32 18.46 15.07
CA GLY A 104 -9.62 18.56 14.38
C GLY A 104 -9.60 18.21 12.88
N THR A 105 -10.66 18.57 12.15
CA THR A 105 -10.74 18.33 10.71
C THR A 105 -9.86 19.34 9.97
N VAL A 106 -8.81 18.87 9.32
CA VAL A 106 -7.85 19.70 8.58
C VAL A 106 -8.31 19.93 7.14
N HIS A 107 -8.91 18.92 6.52
CA HIS A 107 -9.35 19.01 5.14
C HIS A 107 -10.57 18.14 4.87
N THR A 108 -11.43 18.58 3.95
CA THR A 108 -12.58 17.80 3.46
C THR A 108 -12.50 17.67 1.96
N LEU A 109 -12.77 16.47 1.45
CA LEU A 109 -12.67 16.14 0.04
C LEU A 109 -13.94 15.42 -0.41
N PRO A 110 -14.79 16.03 -1.25
CA PRO A 110 -15.99 15.35 -1.75
C PRO A 110 -15.60 14.16 -2.61
N ILE A 111 -16.22 13.01 -2.38
CA ILE A 111 -16.02 11.79 -3.17
C ILE A 111 -16.87 11.92 -4.43
N LYS A 112 -16.23 11.91 -5.60
CA LYS A 112 -16.89 12.16 -6.89
C LYS A 112 -17.44 10.89 -7.52
N ASN A 113 -16.67 9.81 -7.45
CA ASN A 113 -16.95 8.59 -8.20
C ASN A 113 -16.89 7.35 -7.28
N GLU A 114 -17.56 6.26 -7.68
CA GLU A 114 -17.51 4.97 -6.97
C GLU A 114 -16.09 4.37 -6.92
N ASP A 115 -15.23 4.68 -7.89
CA ASP A 115 -13.83 4.24 -7.86
C ASP A 115 -13.04 4.88 -6.72
N GLU A 116 -13.35 6.13 -6.38
CA GLU A 116 -12.74 6.81 -5.23
C GLU A 116 -13.24 6.22 -3.91
N ARG A 117 -14.54 5.93 -3.83
CA ARG A 117 -15.13 5.24 -2.67
C ARG A 117 -14.49 3.87 -2.47
N ARG A 118 -14.40 3.07 -3.53
CA ARG A 118 -13.75 1.74 -3.50
C ARG A 118 -12.27 1.85 -3.14
N PHE A 119 -11.56 2.86 -3.63
CA PHE A 119 -10.17 3.09 -3.25
C PHE A 119 -10.03 3.41 -1.76
N ILE A 120 -10.87 4.30 -1.20
CA ILE A 120 -10.83 4.65 0.23
C ILE A 120 -11.07 3.41 1.09
N GLN A 121 -12.07 2.61 0.74
CA GLN A 121 -12.41 1.37 1.44
C GLN A 121 -11.30 0.32 1.32
N ASN A 122 -10.81 0.06 0.11
CA ASN A 122 -9.85 -1.03 -0.14
C ASN A 122 -8.43 -0.66 0.30
N TYR A 123 -7.98 0.57 0.10
CA TYR A 123 -6.62 1.00 0.42
C TYR A 123 -6.50 1.35 1.90
N TYR A 124 -7.34 2.27 2.39
CA TYR A 124 -7.25 2.75 3.77
C TYR A 124 -8.09 1.94 4.76
N GLY A 125 -8.99 1.06 4.30
CA GLY A 125 -9.84 0.27 5.21
C GLY A 125 -10.87 1.10 5.95
N VAL A 126 -11.22 2.28 5.43
CA VAL A 126 -12.16 3.22 6.05
C VAL A 126 -13.56 2.90 5.55
N GLN A 127 -14.47 2.60 6.48
CA GLN A 127 -15.87 2.33 6.15
C GLN A 127 -16.64 3.65 5.92
N PRO A 128 -17.58 3.67 4.96
CA PRO A 128 -18.41 4.83 4.65
C PRO A 128 -19.43 5.17 5.73
#